data_AF-A0A1S8ADN7-F1
#
_entry.id   AF-A0A1S8ADN7-F1
#
_cell.length_a   1.000
_cell.length_b   1.000
_cell.length_c   1.000
_cell.angle_alpha   90.00
_cell.angle_beta   90.00
_cell.angle_gamma   90.00
#
_symmetry.space_group_name_H-M   'P 1'
#
loop_
_entity.id
_entity.type
_entity.pdbx_description
1 polymer ?
#
loop_
_entity_poly.entity_id
_entity_poly.type
_entity_poly.pdbx_seq_one_letter_code
_entity_poly.pdbx_strand_id
1 'polypeptide(L)'
;MLLNMGSRAKEAKQNQEENNDNMAIETPVIPFLTPYKTGNFNLSHRVVLAPLTRQRSYNNVPQPHAILYYSQRTTKGGFLIAEATGVSNTAQGNPNTPSIWTKEQVEAWKPIVDAVHAKGGIFFCQIRHVGRVSNQGVFYIPLFY
;
A
#
# COMPACT_ATOMS: atom_id res chain seq x y z
N MET A 1 5.39 -13.66 -72.60
CA MET A 1 4.50 -13.77 -71.42
C MET A 1 5.31 -14.15 -70.17
N LEU A 2 6.41 -13.45 -69.86
CA LEU A 2 7.37 -13.87 -68.81
C LEU A 2 8.00 -12.71 -68.00
N LEU A 3 7.35 -11.55 -67.92
CA LEU A 3 7.94 -10.35 -67.28
C LEU A 3 7.27 -9.87 -65.97
N ASN A 4 6.28 -10.58 -65.42
CA ASN A 4 5.51 -10.07 -64.26
C ASN A 4 5.51 -10.95 -63.00
N MET A 5 6.37 -11.97 -62.91
CA MET A 5 6.43 -12.85 -61.72
C MET A 5 7.41 -12.36 -60.64
N GLY A 6 8.40 -11.53 -61.01
CA GLY A 6 9.42 -11.02 -60.07
C GLY A 6 8.93 -9.90 -59.14
N SER A 7 7.95 -9.09 -59.56
CA SER A 7 7.44 -7.95 -58.77
C SER A 7 6.52 -8.42 -57.63
N ARG A 8 5.61 -9.37 -57.93
CA ARG A 8 4.71 -9.98 -56.94
C ARG A 8 5.44 -10.73 -55.82
N ALA A 9 6.57 -11.35 -56.12
CA ALA A 9 7.37 -12.08 -55.13
C ALA A 9 8.12 -11.13 -54.17
N LYS A 10 8.45 -9.91 -54.60
CA LYS A 10 9.04 -8.88 -53.73
C LYS A 10 8.00 -8.22 -52.84
N GLU A 11 6.84 -7.85 -53.37
CA GLU A 11 5.71 -7.33 -52.58
C GLU A 11 5.20 -8.35 -51.56
N ALA A 12 5.13 -9.64 -51.90
CA ALA A 12 4.70 -10.67 -50.95
C ALA A 12 5.69 -10.88 -49.79
N LYS A 13 7.00 -10.76 -50.05
CA LYS A 13 8.04 -10.82 -49.00
C LYS A 13 8.06 -9.56 -48.13
N GLN A 14 7.92 -8.40 -48.75
CA GLN A 14 7.90 -7.11 -48.05
C GLN A 14 6.63 -6.97 -47.20
N ASN A 15 5.48 -7.45 -47.68
CA ASN A 15 4.24 -7.56 -46.91
C ASN A 15 4.31 -8.64 -45.81
N GLN A 16 5.14 -9.69 -45.95
CA GLN A 16 5.37 -10.68 -44.89
C GLN A 16 6.33 -10.16 -43.81
N GLU A 17 7.33 -9.38 -44.19
CA GLU A 17 8.26 -8.73 -43.25
C GLU A 17 7.58 -7.57 -42.50
N GLU A 18 6.79 -6.72 -43.18
CA GLU A 18 5.99 -5.67 -42.52
C GLU A 18 4.86 -6.21 -41.63
N ASN A 19 4.31 -7.40 -41.91
CA ASN A 19 3.35 -8.06 -41.02
C ASN A 19 4.01 -8.72 -39.80
N ASN A 20 5.30 -9.06 -39.87
CA ASN A 20 6.05 -9.63 -38.74
C ASN A 20 6.53 -8.56 -37.75
N ASP A 21 6.76 -7.33 -38.18
CA ASP A 21 7.07 -6.19 -37.30
C ASP A 21 5.83 -5.64 -36.55
N ASN A 22 4.62 -6.00 -37.00
CA ASN A 22 3.34 -5.61 -36.39
C ASN A 22 2.78 -6.64 -35.39
N MET A 23 3.55 -7.64 -34.98
CA MET A 23 3.23 -8.38 -33.76
C MET A 23 3.52 -7.50 -32.54
N ALA A 24 2.67 -6.50 -32.32
CA ALA A 24 2.54 -5.84 -31.04
C ALA A 24 2.35 -6.96 -30.01
N ILE A 25 3.37 -7.17 -29.18
CA ILE A 25 3.32 -8.08 -28.05
C ILE A 25 2.25 -7.49 -27.14
N GLU A 26 1.00 -7.97 -27.26
CA GLU A 26 -0.05 -7.67 -26.30
C GLU A 26 0.48 -8.06 -24.94
N THR A 27 0.82 -7.05 -24.14
CA THR A 27 1.37 -7.30 -22.82
C THR A 27 0.25 -7.97 -22.02
N PRO A 28 0.45 -9.19 -21.52
CA PRO A 28 -0.61 -9.91 -20.84
C PRO A 28 -1.11 -9.07 -19.66
N VAL A 29 -2.41 -8.81 -19.61
CA VAL A 29 -3.02 -8.04 -18.54
C VAL A 29 -2.85 -8.82 -17.23
N ILE A 30 -2.02 -8.31 -16.32
CA ILE A 30 -1.82 -8.92 -15.01
C ILE A 30 -3.01 -8.52 -14.12
N PRO A 31 -3.87 -9.46 -13.67
CA PRO A 31 -5.09 -9.11 -12.94
C PRO A 31 -4.85 -8.25 -11.70
N PHE A 32 -3.74 -8.46 -10.99
CA PHE A 32 -3.35 -7.69 -9.80
C PHE A 32 -3.04 -6.22 -10.09
N LEU A 33 -2.63 -5.88 -11.32
CA LEU A 33 -2.30 -4.51 -11.72
C LEU A 33 -3.47 -3.77 -12.36
N THR A 34 -4.65 -4.39 -12.41
CA THR A 34 -5.86 -3.75 -12.92
C THR A 34 -6.53 -2.86 -11.86
N PRO A 35 -7.17 -1.74 -12.26
CA PRO A 35 -7.95 -0.91 -11.34
C PRO A 35 -9.09 -1.68 -10.65
N TYR A 36 -9.49 -1.18 -9.49
CA TYR A 36 -10.60 -1.75 -8.72
C TYR A 36 -11.34 -0.68 -7.91
N LYS A 37 -12.67 -0.68 -7.93
CA LYS A 37 -13.49 0.22 -7.12
C LYS A 37 -13.94 -0.49 -5.85
N THR A 38 -13.64 0.09 -4.70
CA THR A 38 -14.06 -0.39 -3.38
C THR A 38 -14.80 0.71 -2.63
N GLY A 39 -16.12 0.56 -2.48
CA GLY A 39 -16.98 1.63 -1.96
C GLY A 39 -16.79 2.94 -2.73
N ASN A 40 -16.34 3.98 -2.03
CA ASN A 40 -16.09 5.32 -2.59
C ASN A 40 -14.66 5.51 -3.11
N PHE A 41 -13.81 4.49 -3.06
CA PHE A 41 -12.40 4.59 -3.40
C PHE A 41 -12.10 3.88 -4.73
N ASN A 42 -11.34 4.55 -5.59
CA ASN A 42 -10.85 3.98 -6.85
C ASN A 42 -9.38 3.62 -6.69
N LEU A 43 -9.08 2.33 -6.68
CA LEU A 43 -7.72 1.81 -6.62
C LEU A 43 -7.13 1.69 -8.01
N SER A 44 -5.85 2.02 -8.16
CA SER A 44 -5.12 1.83 -9.42
C SER A 44 -4.61 0.41 -9.61
N HIS A 45 -4.54 -0.39 -8.54
CA HIS A 45 -4.17 -1.79 -8.55
C HIS A 45 -4.75 -2.54 -7.35
N ARG A 46 -4.65 -3.87 -7.34
CA ARG A 46 -5.21 -4.76 -6.30
C ARG A 46 -4.20 -5.24 -5.26
N VAL A 47 -2.95 -4.77 -5.34
CA VAL A 47 -1.93 -5.01 -4.30
C VAL A 47 -2.18 -4.08 -3.12
N VAL A 48 -2.31 -4.64 -1.91
CA VAL A 48 -2.63 -3.91 -0.68
C VAL A 48 -1.52 -4.12 0.35
N LEU A 49 -1.13 -3.07 1.07
CA LEU A 49 -0.29 -3.22 2.26
C LEU A 49 -1.17 -3.71 3.42
N ALA A 50 -0.97 -4.97 3.83
CA ALA A 50 -1.62 -5.54 5.00
C ALA A 50 -1.24 -4.79 6.31
N PRO A 51 -2.06 -4.88 7.37
CA PRO A 51 -1.72 -4.32 8.67
C PRO A 51 -0.54 -5.08 9.30
N LEU A 52 0.58 -4.39 9.52
CA LEU A 52 1.82 -4.99 10.01
C LEU A 52 2.33 -4.24 11.24
N THR A 53 2.10 -4.80 12.44
CA THR A 53 2.69 -4.25 13.69
C THR A 53 4.21 -4.28 13.62
N ARG A 54 4.86 -3.12 13.80
CA ARG A 54 6.34 -3.00 13.68
C ARG A 54 7.05 -2.72 14.99
N GLN A 55 6.31 -2.46 16.07
CA GLN A 55 6.83 -2.17 17.42
C GLN A 55 7.85 -1.04 17.47
N ARG A 56 7.59 0.05 16.75
CA ARG A 56 8.47 1.23 16.67
C ARG A 56 7.76 2.54 17.06
N SER A 57 6.71 2.44 17.87
CA SER A 57 5.96 3.58 18.40
C SER A 57 6.19 3.71 19.89
N TYR A 58 7.31 4.34 20.27
CA TYR A 58 7.71 4.52 21.66
C TYR A 58 6.63 5.27 22.45
N ASN A 59 6.36 4.84 23.68
CA ASN A 59 5.28 5.37 24.52
C ASN A 59 3.90 5.37 23.84
N ASN A 60 3.68 4.44 22.91
CA ASN A 60 2.47 4.34 22.08
C ASN A 60 2.24 5.52 21.12
N VAL A 61 3.24 6.38 20.93
CA VAL A 61 3.18 7.53 20.02
C VAL A 61 3.86 7.15 18.70
N PRO A 62 3.18 7.32 17.55
CA PRO A 62 3.81 7.20 16.23
C PRO A 62 5.07 8.06 16.11
N GLN A 63 6.09 7.56 15.43
CA GLN A 63 7.41 8.19 15.38
C GLN A 63 7.74 8.73 13.99
N PRO A 64 8.64 9.73 13.85
CA PRO A 64 8.97 10.34 12.56
C PRO A 64 9.41 9.35 11.46
N HIS A 65 10.10 8.27 11.81
CA HIS A 65 10.51 7.25 10.83
C HIS A 65 9.32 6.52 10.17
N ALA A 66 8.13 6.53 10.80
CA ALA A 66 6.92 5.95 10.21
C ALA A 66 6.47 6.73 8.96
N ILE A 67 6.73 8.04 8.90
CA ILE A 67 6.48 8.88 7.73
C ILE A 67 7.22 8.30 6.52
N LEU A 68 8.53 8.08 6.65
CA LEU A 68 9.35 7.48 5.60
C LEU A 68 8.89 6.05 5.28
N TYR A 69 8.60 5.24 6.30
CA TYR A 69 8.18 3.85 6.14
C TYR A 69 6.91 3.68 5.29
N TYR A 70 5.85 4.45 5.58
CA TYR A 70 4.60 4.41 4.83
C TYR A 70 4.73 5.11 3.47
N SER A 71 5.45 6.24 3.42
CA SER A 71 5.72 6.94 2.15
C SER A 71 6.41 6.03 1.14
N GLN A 72 7.43 5.25 1.54
CA GLN A 72 8.13 4.31 0.65
C GLN A 72 7.21 3.23 0.07
N ARG A 73 6.15 2.85 0.79
CA ARG A 73 5.21 1.79 0.40
C ARG A 73 3.99 2.33 -0.33
N THR A 74 3.89 3.64 -0.49
CA THR A 74 2.73 4.27 -1.12
C THR A 74 2.96 4.46 -2.61
N THR A 75 1.99 3.96 -3.38
CA THR A 75 1.82 4.19 -4.81
C THR A 75 0.56 5.01 -5.05
N LYS A 76 0.48 5.71 -6.19
CA LYS A 76 -0.73 6.45 -6.58
C LYS A 76 -1.89 5.48 -6.75
N GLY A 77 -3.00 5.74 -6.06
CA GLY A 77 -4.18 4.86 -6.03
C GLY A 77 -3.95 3.51 -5.35
N GLY A 78 -2.84 3.35 -4.61
CA GLY A 78 -2.57 2.16 -3.81
C GLY A 78 -3.34 2.19 -2.48
N PHE A 79 -3.72 1.01 -1.98
CA PHE A 79 -4.42 0.88 -0.71
C PHE A 79 -3.49 0.34 0.39
N LEU A 80 -3.43 1.06 1.51
CA LEU A 80 -2.62 0.72 2.66
C LEU A 80 -3.50 0.60 3.91
N ILE A 81 -3.19 -0.37 4.76
CA ILE A 81 -3.76 -0.51 6.10
C ILE A 81 -2.63 -0.31 7.10
N ALA A 82 -2.78 0.67 7.99
CA ALA A 82 -1.81 0.97 9.03
C ALA A 82 -1.67 -0.20 10.01
N GLU A 83 -0.57 -0.19 10.75
CA GLU A 83 -0.35 -1.12 11.85
C GLU A 83 -1.42 -1.02 12.94
N ALA A 84 -1.55 -2.10 13.73
CA ALA A 84 -2.59 -2.20 14.75
C ALA A 84 -2.47 -1.09 15.81
N THR A 85 -3.47 -0.22 15.84
CA THR A 85 -3.47 1.03 16.60
C THR A 85 -4.46 0.96 17.76
N GLY A 86 -3.94 1.12 18.98
CA GLY A 86 -4.71 1.02 20.23
C GLY A 86 -5.77 2.12 20.37
N VAL A 87 -6.98 1.73 20.78
CA VAL A 87 -8.14 2.63 20.97
C VAL A 87 -8.28 3.21 22.38
N SER A 88 -7.52 2.70 23.34
CA SER A 88 -7.53 3.13 24.74
C SER A 88 -6.23 2.69 25.44
N ASN A 89 -6.03 3.15 26.68
CA ASN A 89 -4.96 2.64 27.53
C ASN A 89 -5.08 1.13 27.85
N THR A 90 -6.30 0.57 27.84
CA THR A 90 -6.55 -0.87 28.05
C THR A 90 -6.36 -1.73 26.80
N ALA A 91 -6.18 -1.11 25.63
CA ALA A 91 -6.13 -1.81 24.35
C ALA A 91 -4.76 -2.45 24.03
N GLN A 92 -3.78 -2.31 24.93
CA GLN A 92 -2.38 -2.61 24.68
C GLN A 92 -2.03 -4.06 25.04
N GLY A 93 -1.30 -4.75 24.16
CA GLY A 93 -0.79 -6.12 24.42
C GLY A 93 0.64 -6.39 23.99
N ASN A 94 1.28 -5.41 23.33
CA ASN A 94 2.68 -5.51 22.92
C ASN A 94 3.38 -4.18 23.23
N PRO A 95 4.68 -4.16 23.56
CA PRO A 95 5.40 -2.90 23.70
C PRO A 95 5.48 -2.16 22.35
N ASN A 96 5.58 -0.83 22.43
CA ASN A 96 5.89 0.06 21.31
C ASN A 96 4.93 -0.03 20.10
N THR A 97 3.65 -0.38 20.30
CA THR A 97 2.64 -0.25 19.23
C THR A 97 1.92 1.08 19.34
N PRO A 98 1.55 1.71 18.21
CA PRO A 98 0.90 3.01 18.25
C PRO A 98 -0.50 2.92 18.87
N SER A 99 -1.00 4.08 19.25
CA SER A 99 -2.36 4.30 19.72
C SER A 99 -2.95 5.55 19.06
N ILE A 100 -4.24 5.83 19.27
CA ILE A 100 -4.94 6.99 18.69
C ILE A 100 -6.01 7.59 19.63
N TRP A 101 -5.81 7.45 20.95
CA TRP A 101 -6.78 7.90 21.96
C TRP A 101 -6.36 9.19 22.69
N THR A 102 -5.10 9.62 22.56
CA THR A 102 -4.65 10.94 23.04
C THR A 102 -4.51 11.94 21.91
N LYS A 103 -4.57 13.23 22.24
CA LYS A 103 -4.29 14.31 21.27
C LYS A 103 -2.88 14.21 20.70
N GLU A 104 -1.88 13.93 21.54
CA GLU A 104 -0.49 13.74 21.12
C GLU A 104 -0.35 12.64 20.06
N GLN A 105 -1.01 11.48 20.26
CA GLN A 105 -1.01 10.38 19.30
C GLN A 105 -1.66 10.78 17.97
N VAL A 106 -2.78 11.51 18.03
CA VAL A 106 -3.45 12.02 16.82
C VAL A 106 -2.55 13.00 16.06
N GLU A 107 -1.92 13.95 16.74
CA GLU A 107 -0.99 14.90 16.11
C GLU A 107 0.22 14.18 15.49
N ALA A 108 0.74 13.14 16.13
CA ALA A 108 1.83 12.33 15.60
C ALA A 108 1.45 11.49 14.37
N TRP A 109 0.17 11.11 14.23
CA TRP A 109 -0.33 10.40 13.04
C TRP A 109 -0.49 11.30 11.82
N LYS A 110 -0.85 12.58 12.00
CA LYS A 110 -1.10 13.51 10.89
C LYS A 110 0.00 13.55 9.82
N PRO A 111 1.30 13.78 10.14
CA PRO A 111 2.34 13.84 9.12
C PRO A 111 2.55 12.50 8.39
N ILE A 112 2.22 11.37 9.02
CA ILE A 112 2.26 10.05 8.38
C ILE A 112 1.14 9.94 7.35
N VAL A 113 -0.09 10.32 7.72
CA VAL A 113 -1.25 10.33 6.83
C VAL A 113 -1.02 11.29 5.65
N ASP A 114 -0.50 12.49 5.93
CA ASP A 114 -0.19 13.49 4.91
C ASP A 114 0.82 12.96 3.89
N ALA A 115 1.86 12.25 4.33
CA ALA A 115 2.85 11.67 3.42
C ALA A 115 2.28 10.55 2.52
N VAL A 116 1.29 9.79 3.00
CA VAL A 116 0.58 8.81 2.16
C VAL A 116 -0.34 9.51 1.16
N HIS A 117 -1.12 10.50 1.61
CA HIS A 117 -2.01 11.26 0.74
C HIS A 117 -1.28 12.10 -0.30
N ALA A 118 -0.11 12.65 0.04
CA ALA A 118 0.75 13.38 -0.91
C ALA A 118 1.18 12.52 -2.11
N LYS A 119 1.24 11.19 -1.96
CA LYS A 119 1.51 10.23 -3.04
C LYS A 119 0.25 9.67 -3.70
N GLY A 120 -0.93 10.14 -3.29
CA GLY A 120 -2.22 9.67 -3.80
C GLY A 120 -2.61 8.28 -3.29
N GLY A 121 -2.05 7.84 -2.16
CA GLY A 121 -2.44 6.60 -1.50
C GLY A 121 -3.75 6.73 -0.74
N ILE A 122 -4.46 5.63 -0.59
CA ILE A 122 -5.62 5.50 0.29
C ILE A 122 -5.16 4.77 1.55
N PHE A 123 -5.46 5.35 2.71
CA PHE A 123 -4.87 4.88 3.97
C PHE A 123 -5.92 4.67 5.05
N PHE A 124 -5.99 3.45 5.56
CA PHE A 124 -6.94 3.09 6.61
C PHE A 124 -6.20 2.81 7.92
N CYS A 125 -6.75 3.27 9.04
CA CYS A 125 -6.22 2.96 10.37
C CYS A 125 -6.87 1.69 10.92
N GLN A 126 -6.08 0.67 11.24
CA GLN A 126 -6.58 -0.53 11.91
C GLN A 126 -6.76 -0.27 13.40
N ILE A 127 -7.99 0.05 13.82
CA ILE A 127 -8.35 0.15 15.23
C ILE A 127 -8.29 -1.22 15.92
N ARG A 128 -7.60 -1.31 17.06
CA ARG A 128 -7.33 -2.58 17.75
C ARG A 128 -7.54 -2.47 19.26
N HIS A 129 -8.09 -3.52 19.85
CA HIS A 129 -8.06 -3.83 21.27
C HIS A 129 -7.67 -5.30 21.45
N VAL A 130 -6.65 -5.59 22.27
CA VAL A 130 -6.13 -6.98 22.41
C VAL A 130 -6.98 -7.87 23.31
N GLY A 131 -7.82 -7.27 24.17
CA GLY A 131 -8.62 -8.00 25.15
C GLY A 131 -7.72 -8.80 26.08
N ARG A 132 -7.99 -10.11 26.20
CA ARG A 132 -7.23 -11.02 27.07
C ARG A 132 -5.79 -11.28 26.62
N VAL A 133 -5.42 -10.90 25.39
CA VAL A 133 -4.04 -11.05 24.88
C VAL A 133 -3.19 -9.85 25.34
N SER A 134 -3.25 -9.56 26.63
CA SER A 134 -2.52 -8.49 27.31
C SER A 134 -1.85 -9.06 28.56
N ASN A 135 -0.89 -8.34 29.14
CA ASN A 135 -0.27 -8.68 30.41
C ASN A 135 -0.04 -7.40 31.24
N GLN A 136 0.11 -7.55 32.56
CA GLN A 136 0.35 -6.43 33.47
C GLN A 136 1.64 -5.66 33.13
N GLY A 137 2.67 -6.32 32.63
CA GLY A 137 3.95 -5.70 32.28
C GLY A 137 3.91 -4.75 31.08
N VAL A 138 2.87 -4.85 30.24
CA VAL A 138 2.64 -3.93 29.11
C VAL A 138 1.82 -2.71 29.56
N PHE A 139 1.13 -2.78 30.69
CA PHE A 139 0.57 -1.60 31.35
C PHE A 139 1.69 -0.87 32.11
N TYR A 140 2.16 0.25 31.57
CA TYR A 140 2.81 1.26 32.41
C TYR A 140 1.71 1.95 33.24
N ILE A 141 1.24 1.29 34.30
CA ILE A 141 0.70 2.00 35.45
C ILE A 141 1.95 2.35 36.25
N PRO A 142 2.39 3.62 36.33
CA PRO A 142 3.29 3.99 37.40
C PRO A 142 2.55 3.66 38.69
N LEU A 143 2.94 2.56 39.34
CA LEU A 143 2.58 2.31 40.72
C LEU A 143 3.24 3.45 41.50
N PHE A 144 2.47 4.52 41.73
CA PHE A 144 2.76 5.40 42.84
C PHE A 144 2.59 4.56 44.10
N TYR A 145 3.72 4.11 44.65
CA TYR A 145 3.88 3.67 46.03
C TYR A 145 4.94 4.57 46.66
#